data_AF-U6C311-F1
#
_entry.id   AF-U6C311-F1
#
_cell.length_a   1.000
_cell.length_b   1.000
_cell.length_c   1.000
_cell.angle_alpha   90.00
_cell.angle_beta   90.00
_cell.angle_gamma   90.00
#
_symmetry.space_group_name_H-M   'P 1'
#
loop_
_entity.id
_entity.type
_entity.pdbx_description
1 polymer ?
#
loop_
_entity_poly.entity_id
_entity_poly.type
_entity_poly.pdbx_seq_one_letter_code
_entity_poly.pdbx_strand_id
1 'polypeptide(L)'
;MVQDVMKDRITDIGPPHYDKFLPPVIKENYGKWKYHEIVKPGVLMHVSHGGAKLYSVRAGTPRLISIESIRKFADIADKYCDGYLRWTSRNNVEFLLTDQSKVDPLIKEVEDYGFSVGGTGRSISNIVHTQGWVHCHSSATDASGIVKAVMDELHPYFKGEKELRP
;
A
#
# COMPACT_ATOMS: atom_id res chain seq x y z
N MET A 1 -14.32 -39.89 24.82
CA MET A 1 -14.49 -39.92 23.35
C MET A 1 -13.42 -39.01 22.77
N VAL A 2 -12.51 -39.52 21.94
CA VAL A 2 -11.50 -38.69 21.27
C VAL A 2 -12.20 -38.03 20.10
N GLN A 3 -12.21 -36.69 20.07
CA GLN A 3 -12.79 -35.92 19.00
C GLN A 3 -11.94 -36.09 17.74
N ASP A 4 -12.56 -36.45 16.62
CA ASP A 4 -11.87 -36.57 15.33
C ASP A 4 -11.47 -35.17 14.86
N VAL A 5 -10.18 -34.85 15.00
CA VAL A 5 -9.56 -33.55 14.67
C VAL A 5 -9.44 -33.28 13.17
N MET A 6 -9.84 -34.24 12.33
CA MET A 6 -9.79 -34.13 10.86
C MET A 6 -11.17 -33.91 10.26
N LYS A 7 -12.22 -34.33 10.95
CA LYS A 7 -13.61 -34.06 10.57
C LYS A 7 -13.79 -32.55 10.46
N ASP A 8 -14.12 -32.06 9.27
CA ASP A 8 -14.30 -30.64 8.91
C ASP A 8 -13.02 -29.81 8.62
N ARG A 9 -11.83 -30.41 8.57
CA ARG A 9 -10.62 -29.68 8.14
C ARG A 9 -10.63 -29.43 6.63
N ILE A 10 -10.61 -28.16 6.24
CA ILE A 10 -10.47 -27.73 4.84
C ILE A 10 -8.99 -27.46 4.52
N THR A 11 -8.46 -28.08 3.46
CA THR A 11 -7.07 -27.91 2.97
C THR A 11 -7.05 -27.68 1.46
N ASP A 12 -5.89 -27.29 0.91
CA ASP A 12 -5.64 -27.21 -0.54
C ASP A 12 -6.52 -26.21 -1.33
N ILE A 13 -7.10 -25.22 -0.64
CA ILE A 13 -7.99 -24.22 -1.23
C ILE A 13 -7.28 -23.04 -1.91
N GLY A 14 -5.97 -22.87 -1.70
CA GLY A 14 -5.20 -21.76 -2.25
C GLY A 14 -5.65 -20.38 -1.75
N PRO A 15 -5.19 -19.29 -2.40
CA PRO A 15 -5.64 -17.95 -2.08
C PRO A 15 -7.05 -17.70 -2.65
N PRO A 16 -7.84 -16.78 -2.03
CA PRO A 16 -9.03 -16.28 -2.70
C PRO A 16 -8.64 -15.59 -4.01
N HIS A 17 -9.42 -15.86 -5.07
CA HIS A 17 -9.16 -15.24 -6.37
C HIS A 17 -9.24 -13.71 -6.28
N TYR A 18 -8.26 -13.01 -6.86
CA TYR A 18 -8.06 -11.57 -6.66
C TYR A 18 -9.21 -10.70 -7.19
N ASP A 19 -9.94 -11.19 -8.20
CA ASP A 19 -11.06 -10.49 -8.83
C ASP A 19 -12.22 -10.17 -7.87
N LYS A 20 -12.28 -10.88 -6.73
CA LYS A 20 -13.22 -10.63 -5.63
C LYS A 20 -12.94 -9.31 -4.91
N PHE A 21 -11.71 -8.80 -5.00
CA PHE A 21 -11.22 -7.65 -4.25
C PHE A 21 -10.84 -6.48 -5.15
N LEU A 22 -11.12 -6.54 -6.45
CA LEU A 22 -10.87 -5.42 -7.35
C LEU A 22 -11.94 -4.34 -7.17
N PRO A 23 -11.55 -3.05 -7.08
CA PRO A 23 -12.48 -1.95 -7.24
C PRO A 23 -13.28 -2.10 -8.55
N PRO A 24 -14.58 -1.75 -8.58
CA PRO A 24 -15.40 -1.86 -9.78
C PRO A 24 -14.77 -1.20 -11.01
N VAL A 25 -14.22 0.01 -10.85
CA VAL A 25 -13.52 0.73 -11.91
C VAL A 25 -12.32 -0.04 -12.48
N ILE A 26 -11.60 -0.82 -11.65
CA ILE A 26 -10.50 -1.67 -12.12
C ILE A 26 -11.04 -2.88 -12.86
N LYS A 27 -12.11 -3.50 -12.36
CA LYS A 27 -12.72 -4.68 -12.97
C LYS A 27 -13.28 -4.37 -14.37
N GLU A 28 -13.99 -3.26 -14.51
CA GLU A 28 -14.57 -2.80 -15.78
C GLU A 28 -13.52 -2.44 -16.83
N ASN A 29 -12.37 -1.91 -16.37
CA ASN A 29 -11.28 -1.41 -17.21
C ASN A 29 -10.05 -2.34 -17.20
N TYR A 30 -10.21 -3.59 -16.76
CA TYR A 30 -9.10 -4.54 -16.67
C TYR A 30 -8.50 -4.79 -18.06
N GLY A 31 -7.20 -4.52 -18.20
CA GLY A 31 -6.50 -4.59 -19.50
C GLY A 31 -6.85 -3.47 -20.49
N LYS A 32 -7.59 -2.43 -20.07
CA LYS A 32 -8.09 -1.33 -20.92
C LYS A 32 -7.66 0.06 -20.44
N TRP A 33 -6.47 0.14 -19.83
CA TRP A 33 -5.88 1.40 -19.38
C TRP A 33 -5.13 2.09 -20.52
N LYS A 34 -5.36 3.39 -20.71
CA LYS A 34 -4.77 4.19 -21.79
C LYS A 34 -3.43 4.78 -21.37
N TYR A 35 -3.37 5.43 -20.21
CA TYR A 35 -2.16 6.04 -19.68
C TYR A 35 -2.24 6.25 -18.17
N HIS A 36 -1.12 6.63 -17.57
CA HIS A 36 -1.03 7.08 -16.19
C HIS A 36 -0.21 8.36 -16.09
N GLU A 37 -0.47 9.14 -15.04
CA GLU A 37 0.25 10.36 -14.70
C GLU A 37 0.55 10.38 -13.20
N ILE A 38 1.68 10.99 -12.83
CA ILE A 38 1.96 11.34 -11.43
C ILE A 38 1.41 12.75 -11.23
N VAL A 39 0.34 12.88 -10.46
CA VAL A 39 -0.36 14.16 -10.23
C VAL A 39 0.45 15.04 -9.28
N LYS A 40 0.96 14.43 -8.21
CA LYS A 40 1.83 15.02 -7.19
C LYS A 40 2.52 13.89 -6.41
N PRO A 41 3.53 14.17 -5.54
CA PRO A 41 4.16 13.13 -4.75
C PRO A 41 3.14 12.26 -4.00
N GLY A 42 3.23 10.95 -4.19
CA GLY A 42 2.32 9.96 -3.60
C GLY A 42 0.98 9.78 -4.31
N VAL A 43 0.68 10.50 -5.40
CA VAL A 43 -0.61 10.41 -6.11
C VAL A 43 -0.42 10.07 -7.58
N LEU A 44 -0.94 8.92 -7.97
CA LEU A 44 -0.99 8.46 -9.37
C LEU A 44 -2.43 8.56 -9.89
N MET A 45 -2.61 8.96 -11.13
CA MET A 45 -3.89 8.89 -11.84
C MET A 45 -3.76 7.94 -13.03
N HIS A 46 -4.67 6.99 -13.17
CA HIS A 46 -4.79 6.14 -14.36
C HIS A 46 -6.05 6.52 -15.12
N VAL A 47 -5.96 6.59 -16.44
CA VAL A 47 -7.10 6.91 -17.32
C VAL A 47 -7.34 5.73 -18.25
N SER A 48 -8.57 5.23 -18.27
CA SER A 48 -8.96 4.12 -19.17
C SER A 48 -9.25 4.61 -20.58
N HIS A 49 -9.33 3.69 -21.54
CA HIS A 49 -9.76 4.03 -22.90
C HIS A 49 -11.19 4.60 -22.94
N GLY A 50 -12.05 4.23 -21.98
CA GLY A 50 -13.39 4.78 -21.81
C GLY A 50 -13.45 6.11 -21.05
N GLY A 51 -12.30 6.67 -20.65
CA GLY A 51 -12.21 7.94 -19.92
C GLY A 51 -12.40 7.82 -18.40
N ALA A 52 -12.62 6.62 -17.87
CA ALA A 52 -12.69 6.40 -16.43
C ALA A 52 -11.35 6.72 -15.77
N LYS A 53 -11.39 7.35 -14.60
CA LYS A 53 -10.20 7.75 -13.84
C LYS A 53 -10.12 6.98 -12.54
N LEU A 54 -8.92 6.54 -12.20
CA LEU A 54 -8.59 5.96 -10.90
C LEU A 54 -7.41 6.71 -10.31
N TYR A 55 -7.57 7.19 -9.09
CA TYR A 55 -6.50 7.76 -8.29
C TYR A 55 -5.96 6.69 -7.34
N SER A 56 -4.65 6.60 -7.23
CA SER A 56 -3.96 5.79 -6.22
C SER A 56 -3.16 6.71 -5.33
N VAL A 57 -3.55 6.78 -4.05
CA VAL A 57 -2.79 7.50 -3.02
C VAL A 57 -1.89 6.50 -2.30
N ARG A 58 -0.59 6.67 -2.46
CA ARG A 58 0.45 5.80 -1.93
C ARG A 58 1.04 6.36 -0.64
N ALA A 59 1.05 5.54 0.40
CA ALA A 59 1.72 5.86 1.66
C ALA A 59 2.78 4.80 2.03
N GLY A 60 3.88 5.27 2.61
CA GLY A 60 4.94 4.41 3.12
C GLY A 60 4.47 3.64 4.35
N THR A 61 4.87 2.38 4.49
CA THR A 61 4.58 1.58 5.70
C THR A 61 5.86 0.93 6.21
N PRO A 62 5.96 0.62 7.52
CA PRO A 62 7.13 -0.06 8.08
C PRO A 62 7.25 -1.54 7.69
N ARG A 63 6.37 -2.07 6.82
CA ARG A 63 6.23 -3.50 6.45
C ARG A 63 5.83 -4.40 7.62
N LEU A 64 6.55 -4.38 8.74
CA LEU A 64 6.09 -4.95 10.01
C LEU A 64 5.05 -4.01 10.61
N ILE A 65 3.80 -4.44 10.75
CA ILE A 65 2.68 -3.56 11.10
C ILE A 65 1.73 -4.23 12.09
N SER A 66 1.12 -3.44 12.97
CA SER A 66 0.12 -3.94 13.93
C SER A 66 -1.23 -4.17 13.24
N ILE A 67 -2.05 -5.06 13.83
CA ILE A 67 -3.43 -5.25 13.37
C ILE A 67 -4.29 -4.00 13.57
N GLU A 68 -3.95 -3.13 14.51
CA GLU A 68 -4.66 -1.86 14.74
C GLU A 68 -4.45 -0.91 13.58
N SER A 69 -3.22 -0.78 13.08
CA SER A 69 -2.94 0.04 11.89
C SER A 69 -3.58 -0.55 10.63
N ILE A 70 -3.62 -1.88 10.48
CA ILE A 70 -4.34 -2.52 9.37
C ILE A 70 -5.85 -2.20 9.44
N ARG A 71 -6.46 -2.31 10.63
CA ARG A 71 -7.88 -1.96 10.83
C ARG A 71 -8.13 -0.48 10.54
N LYS A 72 -7.23 0.41 10.99
CA LYS A 72 -7.34 1.84 10.68
C LYS A 72 -7.23 2.12 9.17
N PHE A 73 -6.38 1.40 8.44
CA PHE A 73 -6.34 1.50 6.97
C PHE A 73 -7.64 1.01 6.33
N ALA A 74 -8.26 -0.06 6.86
CA ALA A 74 -9.57 -0.49 6.40
C ALA A 74 -10.63 0.59 6.64
N ASP A 75 -10.67 1.22 7.82
CA ASP A 75 -11.60 2.32 8.12
C ASP A 75 -11.42 3.52 7.16
N ILE A 76 -10.16 3.87 6.83
CA ILE A 76 -9.85 4.92 5.86
C ILE A 76 -10.32 4.50 4.46
N ALA A 77 -10.10 3.25 4.06
CA ALA A 77 -10.55 2.75 2.77
C ALA A 77 -12.08 2.69 2.66
N ASP A 78 -12.79 2.30 3.72
CA ASP A 78 -14.26 2.35 3.76
C ASP A 78 -14.77 3.79 3.60
N LYS A 79 -14.11 4.75 4.25
CA LYS A 79 -14.50 6.16 4.21
C LYS A 79 -14.25 6.82 2.86
N TYR A 80 -13.14 6.51 2.19
CA TYR A 80 -12.70 7.26 1.00
C TYR A 80 -12.65 6.46 -0.30
N CYS A 81 -12.60 5.13 -0.21
CA CYS A 81 -12.21 4.23 -1.30
C CYS A 81 -13.18 3.06 -1.48
N ASP A 82 -14.41 3.17 -0.96
CA ASP A 82 -15.45 2.13 -1.02
C ASP A 82 -14.96 0.75 -0.51
N GLY A 83 -14.04 0.76 0.47
CA GLY A 83 -13.44 -0.42 1.08
C GLY A 83 -12.24 -1.01 0.33
N TYR A 84 -11.75 -0.33 -0.72
CA TYR A 84 -10.64 -0.85 -1.54
C TYR A 84 -9.29 -0.20 -1.23
N LEU A 85 -8.31 -1.06 -0.97
CA LEU A 85 -6.89 -0.73 -0.88
C LEU A 85 -6.04 -1.90 -1.39
N ARG A 86 -4.76 -1.66 -1.66
CA ARG A 86 -3.79 -2.71 -1.97
C ARG A 86 -2.41 -2.41 -1.38
N TRP A 87 -1.53 -3.41 -1.39
CA TRP A 87 -0.10 -3.19 -1.15
C TRP A 87 0.69 -3.28 -2.45
N THR A 88 1.74 -2.49 -2.53
CA THR A 88 2.73 -2.55 -3.62
C THR A 88 3.79 -3.62 -3.33
N SER A 89 4.55 -4.00 -4.34
CA SER A 89 5.69 -4.92 -4.19
C SER A 89 6.81 -4.40 -3.27
N ARG A 90 6.79 -3.12 -2.89
CA ARG A 90 7.72 -2.51 -1.93
C ARG A 90 7.07 -2.22 -0.57
N ASN A 91 5.97 -2.89 -0.26
CA ASN A 91 5.24 -2.80 1.01
C ASN A 91 4.62 -1.43 1.31
N ASN A 92 4.53 -0.51 0.34
CA ASN A 92 3.68 0.66 0.48
C ASN A 92 2.21 0.26 0.39
N VAL A 93 1.34 0.96 1.10
CA VAL A 93 -0.12 0.85 0.95
C VAL A 93 -0.59 1.84 -0.13
N GLU A 94 -1.57 1.44 -0.93
CA GLU A 94 -2.24 2.28 -1.90
C GLU A 94 -3.76 2.24 -1.68
N PHE A 95 -4.33 3.42 -1.48
CA PHE A 95 -5.76 3.65 -1.42
C PHE A 95 -6.29 3.98 -2.82
N LEU A 96 -7.39 3.34 -3.22
CA LEU A 96 -7.87 3.33 -4.61
C LEU A 96 -9.23 4.02 -4.70
N LEU A 97 -9.30 5.19 -5.32
CA LEU A 97 -10.52 5.99 -5.36
C LEU A 97 -10.78 6.62 -6.73
N THR A 98 -12.04 6.86 -7.05
CA THR A 98 -12.49 7.48 -8.31
C THR A 98 -12.83 8.96 -8.13
N ASP A 99 -13.25 9.37 -6.93
CA ASP A 99 -13.58 10.75 -6.61
C ASP A 99 -12.32 11.56 -6.27
N GLN A 100 -11.91 12.42 -7.20
CA GLN A 100 -10.75 13.29 -7.04
C GLN A 100 -10.86 14.22 -5.81
N SER A 101 -12.07 14.64 -5.43
CA SER A 101 -12.28 15.59 -4.32
C SER A 101 -11.89 14.99 -2.96
N LYS A 102 -11.85 13.66 -2.86
CA LYS A 102 -11.47 12.92 -1.64
C LYS A 102 -9.97 12.69 -1.49
N VAL A 103 -9.16 12.97 -2.52
CA VAL A 103 -7.71 12.71 -2.50
C VAL A 103 -7.01 13.48 -1.37
N ASP A 104 -7.22 14.78 -1.27
CA ASP A 104 -6.55 15.62 -0.26
C ASP A 104 -7.03 15.33 1.17
N PRO A 105 -8.36 15.17 1.41
CA PRO A 105 -8.85 14.68 2.70
C PRO A 105 -8.25 13.35 3.13
N LEU A 106 -8.13 12.38 2.21
CA LEU A 106 -7.53 11.08 2.49
C LEU A 106 -6.06 11.24 2.87
N ILE A 107 -5.28 11.98 2.07
CA ILE A 107 -3.87 12.25 2.37
C ILE A 107 -3.72 12.80 3.78
N LYS A 108 -4.53 13.81 4.13
CA LYS A 108 -4.50 14.42 5.46
C LYS A 108 -4.74 13.39 6.56
N GLU A 109 -5.77 12.54 6.44
CA GLU A 109 -6.08 11.56 7.48
C GLU A 109 -4.99 10.48 7.63
N VAL A 110 -4.38 10.05 6.52
CA VAL A 110 -3.28 9.08 6.54
C VAL A 110 -2.03 9.69 7.20
N GLU A 111 -1.73 10.96 6.91
CA GLU A 111 -0.59 11.67 7.51
C GLU A 111 -0.81 12.04 8.97
N ASP A 112 -2.01 12.49 9.35
CA ASP A 112 -2.39 12.74 10.74
C ASP A 112 -2.26 11.46 11.59
N TYR A 113 -2.51 10.29 11.00
CA TYR A 113 -2.32 8.99 11.67
C TYR A 113 -0.84 8.56 11.75
N GLY A 114 0.07 9.24 11.02
CA GLY A 114 1.51 9.03 11.11
C GLY A 114 2.14 8.29 9.92
N PHE A 115 1.42 8.10 8.81
CA PHE A 115 1.96 7.46 7.61
C PHE A 115 2.16 8.49 6.50
N SER A 116 3.39 8.58 5.99
CA SER A 116 3.73 9.60 4.99
C SER A 116 3.25 9.20 3.59
N VAL A 117 2.59 10.13 2.89
CA VAL A 117 2.22 9.98 1.48
C VAL A 117 3.40 10.38 0.59
N GLY A 118 3.79 9.52 -0.35
CA GLY A 118 4.97 9.70 -1.19
C GLY A 118 5.43 8.45 -1.95
N GLY A 119 6.72 8.39 -2.31
CA GLY A 119 7.35 7.20 -2.89
C GLY A 119 6.91 6.87 -4.32
N THR A 120 6.55 7.90 -5.10
CA THR A 120 6.19 7.83 -6.54
C THR A 120 7.18 8.63 -7.39
N GLY A 121 7.34 8.25 -8.66
CA GLY A 121 8.22 8.97 -9.59
C GLY A 121 9.71 8.83 -9.24
N ARG A 122 10.49 9.87 -9.54
CA ARG A 122 11.94 9.95 -9.26
C ARG A 122 12.22 10.30 -7.79
N SER A 123 11.66 9.50 -6.89
CA SER A 123 11.82 9.62 -5.44
C SER A 123 12.50 8.37 -4.87
N ILE A 124 12.95 8.44 -3.61
CA ILE A 124 13.33 7.24 -2.86
C ILE A 124 12.03 6.58 -2.39
N SER A 125 11.72 5.39 -2.92
CA SER A 125 10.61 4.60 -2.41
C SER A 125 11.04 3.75 -1.20
N ASN A 126 10.08 3.07 -0.58
CA ASN A 126 10.30 2.26 0.62
C ASN A 126 11.37 1.17 0.43
N ILE A 127 12.09 0.83 1.48
CA ILE A 127 13.15 -0.19 1.46
C ILE A 127 12.54 -1.56 1.71
N VAL A 128 12.70 -2.46 0.73
CA VAL A 128 12.35 -3.87 0.92
C VAL A 128 13.30 -4.47 1.95
N HIS A 129 12.74 -5.04 3.02
CA HIS A 129 13.50 -5.68 4.08
C HIS A 129 12.74 -6.89 4.64
N THR A 130 13.47 -7.71 5.40
CA THR A 130 13.02 -9.01 5.90
C THR A 130 12.93 -9.01 7.42
N GLN A 131 13.14 -10.16 8.06
CA GLN A 131 12.87 -10.34 9.49
C GLN A 131 13.92 -9.68 10.38
N GLY A 132 15.22 -9.81 10.05
CA GLY A 132 16.29 -9.43 10.99
C GLY A 132 16.14 -10.11 12.35
N TRP A 133 16.51 -9.42 13.43
CA TRP A 133 16.44 -9.93 14.81
C TRP A 133 15.00 -10.08 15.32
N VAL A 134 14.00 -9.54 14.63
CA VAL A 134 12.58 -9.63 15.04
C VAL A 134 12.08 -11.07 15.05
N HIS A 135 12.60 -11.91 14.14
CA HIS A 135 12.07 -13.28 14.01
C HIS A 135 13.08 -14.32 13.49
N CYS A 136 14.17 -13.92 12.83
CA CYS A 136 15.10 -14.88 12.23
C CYS A 136 16.15 -15.34 13.26
N HIS A 137 16.45 -16.64 13.28
CA HIS A 137 17.50 -17.22 14.13
C HIS A 137 18.90 -17.11 13.50
N SER A 138 18.99 -16.89 12.18
CA SER A 138 20.26 -16.85 11.43
C SER A 138 20.65 -15.45 10.96
N SER A 139 19.99 -14.41 11.48
CA SER A 139 20.27 -13.01 11.12
C SER A 139 21.61 -12.54 11.69
N ALA A 140 22.47 -11.99 10.82
CA ALA A 140 23.71 -11.32 11.22
C ALA A 140 23.49 -9.85 11.64
N THR A 141 22.36 -9.25 11.28
CA THR A 141 22.00 -7.87 11.62
C THR A 141 20.48 -7.70 11.70
N ASP A 142 20.04 -6.60 12.29
CA ASP A 142 18.62 -6.23 12.27
C ASP A 142 18.19 -5.70 10.90
N ALA A 143 16.91 -5.87 10.57
CA ALA A 143 16.31 -5.35 9.35
C ALA A 143 15.52 -4.07 9.64
N SER A 144 14.59 -4.13 10.60
CA SER A 144 13.62 -3.06 10.82
C SER A 144 14.27 -1.77 11.34
N GLY A 145 15.19 -1.89 12.30
CA GLY A 145 15.91 -0.77 12.89
C GLY A 145 16.81 -0.04 11.89
N ILE A 146 17.51 -0.78 11.03
CA ILE A 146 18.36 -0.19 9.97
C ILE A 146 17.49 0.55 8.96
N VAL A 147 16.40 -0.05 8.49
CA VAL A 147 15.48 0.62 7.56
C VAL A 147 14.91 1.89 8.16
N LYS A 148 14.50 1.87 9.43
CA LYS A 148 14.01 3.05 10.13
C LYS A 148 15.08 4.15 10.17
N ALA A 149 16.30 3.83 10.60
CA ALA A 149 17.39 4.80 10.68
C ALA A 149 17.72 5.43 9.32
N VAL A 150 17.77 4.62 8.25
CA VAL A 150 18.05 5.11 6.89
C VAL A 150 16.88 5.95 6.35
N MET A 151 15.64 5.50 6.53
CA MET A 151 14.48 6.21 6.01
C MET A 151 14.18 7.51 6.75
N ASP A 152 14.63 7.69 7.99
CA ASP A 152 14.53 8.97 8.70
C ASP A 152 15.39 10.06 8.05
N GLU A 153 16.62 9.72 7.65
CA GLU A 153 17.51 10.64 6.92
C GLU A 153 17.03 10.89 5.48
N LEU A 154 16.45 9.86 4.86
CA LEU A 154 16.03 9.91 3.45
C LEU A 154 14.56 10.31 3.26
N HIS A 155 13.83 10.60 4.34
CA HIS A 155 12.40 10.93 4.31
C HIS A 155 12.04 12.08 3.35
N PRO A 156 12.80 13.19 3.25
CA PRO A 156 12.49 14.25 2.29
C PRO A 156 12.53 13.78 0.82
N TYR A 157 13.35 12.79 0.49
CA TYR A 157 13.39 12.20 -0.86
C TYR A 157 12.16 11.32 -1.12
N PHE A 158 11.63 10.66 -0.09
CA PHE A 158 10.38 9.89 -0.19
C PHE A 158 9.18 10.80 -0.41
N LYS A 159 9.14 11.94 0.29
CA LYS A 159 8.10 12.97 0.15
C LYS A 159 8.19 13.75 -1.18
N GLY A 160 9.28 13.62 -1.93
CA GLY A 160 9.54 14.40 -3.13
C GLY A 160 9.92 15.85 -2.85
N GLU A 161 10.34 16.16 -1.62
CA GLU A 161 10.83 17.47 -1.19
C GLU A 161 12.29 17.70 -1.59
N LYS A 162 13.04 16.60 -1.78
CA LYS A 162 14.40 16.61 -2.34
C LYS A 162 14.47 15.78 -3.61
N GLU A 163 15.12 16.33 -4.63
CA GLU A 163 15.37 15.63 -5.89
C GLU A 163 16.58 14.69 -5.77
N LEU A 164 16.47 13.53 -6.44
CA LEU A 164 17.63 12.70 -6.72
C LEU A 164 18.47 13.42 -7.79
N ARG A 165 19.74 13.71 -7.47
CA ARG A 165 20.65 14.38 -8.42
C ARG A 165 20.67 13.63 -9.76
N PRO A 166 20.79 14.35 -10.90
CA PRO A 166 20.86 13.74 -12.23
C PRO A 166 21.97 12.70 -12.36
#